data_AF-A0AAQ0HC91-F1
#
_entry.id   AF-A0AAQ0HC91-F1
#
_cell.length_a   1.000
_cell.length_b   1.000
_cell.length_c   1.000
_cell.angle_alpha   90.00
_cell.angle_beta   90.00
_cell.angle_gamma   90.00
#
_symmetry.space_group_name_H-M   'P 1'
#
loop_
_entity.id
_entity.type
_entity.pdbx_description
1 polymer ?
#
loop_
_entity_poly.entity_id
_entity_poly.type
_entity_poly.pdbx_seq_one_letter_code
_entity_poly.pdbx_strand_id
1 'polypeptide(L)' 'MTIIETVKMNGLAPQAYLADILTRIHDHKINRLDELLPWNWAPTTETLSETA' A
#
# COMPACT_ATOMS: atom_id res chain seq x y z
N MET A 1 -18.07 -0.83 1.47
CA MET A 1 -16.73 -0.40 1.91
C MET A 1 -15.75 -0.68 0.81
N THR A 2 -15.02 0.34 0.38
CA THR A 2 -13.97 0.25 -0.64
C THR A 2 -12.60 0.14 0.02
N ILE A 3 -11.62 -0.45 -0.68
CA ILE A 3 -10.22 -0.52 -0.22
C ILE A 3 -9.67 0.89 0.08
N ILE A 4 -10.10 1.89 -0.71
CA ILE A 4 -9.72 3.29 -0.56
C ILE A 4 -10.20 3.88 0.78
N GLU A 5 -11.44 3.58 1.19
CA GLU A 5 -11.94 3.99 2.50
C GLU A 5 -11.15 3.34 3.63
N THR A 6 -10.79 2.06 3.49
CA THR A 6 -9.94 1.35 4.46
C THR A 6 -8.53 1.97 4.55
N VAL A 7 -7.92 2.32 3.42
CA VAL A 7 -6.60 2.99 3.37
C VAL A 7 -6.66 4.33 4.12
N LYS A 8 -7.71 5.14 3.90
CA LYS A 8 -7.93 6.41 4.61
C LYS A 8 -8.09 6.19 6.12
N MET A 9 -8.82 5.16 6.54
CA MET A 9 -9.00 4.81 7.95
C MET A 9 -7.69 4.35 8.62
N ASN A 10 -6.76 3.78 7.86
CA ASN A 10 -5.42 3.41 8.35
C ASN A 10 -4.43 4.60 8.34
N GLY A 11 -4.87 5.83 8.00
CA GLY A 11 -3.99 7.01 7.93
C GLY A 11 -3.02 6.99 6.76
N LEU A 12 -3.22 6.09 5.79
CA LEU A 12 -2.37 5.96 4.61
C LEU A 12 -2.88 6.87 3.49
N ALA A 13 -1.95 7.37 2.67
CA ALA A 13 -2.28 8.17 1.49
C ALA A 13 -2.87 7.26 0.39
N PRO A 14 -4.15 7.42 0.01
CA PRO A 14 -4.81 6.53 -0.96
C PRO A 14 -4.16 6.53 -2.33
N GLN A 15 -3.61 7.68 -2.71
CA GLN A 15 -2.96 7.89 -3.99
C GLN A 15 -1.59 7.21 -4.06
N ALA A 16 -0.82 7.26 -2.97
CA ALA A 16 0.46 6.56 -2.86
C ALA A 16 0.26 5.04 -2.81
N TYR A 17 -0.72 4.59 -2.01
CA TYR A 17 -1.15 3.19 -1.97
C TYR A 17 -1.52 2.68 -3.35
N LEU A 18 -2.45 3.36 -4.02
CA LEU A 18 -2.93 2.91 -5.33
C LEU A 18 -1.82 2.91 -6.39
N ALA A 19 -0.96 3.93 -6.41
CA ALA A 19 0.17 3.98 -7.35
C ALA A 19 1.12 2.79 -7.16
N ASP A 20 1.48 2.51 -5.91
CA ASP A 20 2.38 1.41 -5.57
C ASP A 20 1.74 0.04 -5.85
N ILE A 21 0.46 -0.14 -5.53
CA ILE A 21 -0.29 -1.36 -5.88
C ILE A 21 -0.35 -1.55 -7.40
N LEU A 22 -0.71 -0.51 -8.16
CA LEU A 22 -0.82 -0.61 -9.63
C LEU A 22 0.53 -0.93 -10.29
N THR A 23 1.64 -0.45 -9.73
CA THR A 23 2.98 -0.80 -10.22
C THR A 23 3.36 -2.23 -9.86
N ARG A 24 3.09 -2.69 -8.63
CA ARG A 24 3.48 -4.04 -8.17
C ARG A 24 2.56 -5.14 -8.68
N ILE A 25 1.28 -4.87 -8.90
CA ILE A 25 0.29 -5.90 -9.25
C ILE A 25 0.56 -6.57 -10.60
N HIS A 26 1.32 -5.91 -11.47
CA HIS A 26 1.76 -6.51 -12.74
C HIS A 26 2.75 -7.67 -12.53
N ASP A 27 3.58 -7.60 -11.51
CA ASP A 27 4.59 -8.63 -11.18
C ASP A 27 4.16 -9.52 -10.00
N HIS A 28 3.14 -9.09 -9.24
CA HIS A 28 2.70 -9.77 -8.02
C HIS A 28 1.76 -10.94 -8.28
N LYS A 29 2.00 -12.06 -7.61
CA LYS A 29 1.15 -13.25 -7.69
C LYS A 29 -0.20 -12.98 -7.01
N ILE A 30 -1.30 -13.36 -7.65
CA ILE A 30 -2.67 -13.18 -7.11
C ILE A 30 -2.88 -13.83 -5.73
N ASN A 31 -2.16 -14.91 -5.44
CA ASN A 31 -2.19 -15.62 -4.15
C ASN A 31 -1.46 -14.89 -3.01
N ARG A 32 -0.88 -13.70 -3.26
CA ARG A 32 -0.23 -12.86 -2.24
C ARG A 32 -0.87 -11.48 -2.17
N LEU A 33 -2.07 -11.29 -2.71
CA LEU A 33 -2.79 -10.01 -2.69
C LEU A 33 -3.04 -9.52 -1.25
N ASP A 34 -3.10 -10.45 -0.30
CA ASP A 34 -3.11 -10.22 1.14
C ASP A 34 -1.94 -9.37 1.66
N GLU A 35 -0.78 -9.42 1.00
CA GLU A 35 0.38 -8.55 1.29
C GLU A 35 0.20 -7.12 0.80
N LEU A 36 -0.72 -6.92 -0.15
CA LEU A 36 -1.06 -5.61 -0.70
C LEU A 36 -2.23 -4.98 0.06
N LEU A 37 -2.79 -5.63 1.08
CA LEU A 37 -3.88 -5.06 1.87
C LEU A 37 -3.38 -3.87 2.71
N PRO A 38 -4.22 -2.85 2.95
CA PRO A 38 -3.80 -1.59 3.57
C PRO A 38 -3.14 -1.74 4.96
N TRP A 39 -3.41 -2.82 5.69
CA TRP A 39 -2.76 -3.09 6.98
C TRP A 39 -1.40 -3.78 6.86
N ASN A 40 -1.10 -4.41 5.72
CA ASN A 40 0.16 -5.11 5.45
C ASN A 40 1.02 -4.41 4.39
N TRP A 41 0.51 -3.30 3.85
CA TRP A 41 1.16 -2.56 2.78
C TRP A 41 2.39 -1.82 3.30
N ALA A 42 3.56 -2.26 2.84
CA ALA A 42 4.84 -1.58 3.04
C ALA A 42 5.24 -0.86 1.74
N PRO A 43 5.31 0.49 1.73
CA PRO A 43 5.80 1.22 0.56
C PRO A 43 7.26 0.86 0.28
N THR A 44 7.63 0.63 -0.98
CA THR A 44 9.00 0.23 -1.39
C THR A 44 9.97 1.41 -1.19
N THR A 45 9.45 2.60 -0.91
CA THR A 45 10.23 3.78 -0.51
C THR A 45 10.66 3.68 0.95
N GLU A 46 11.53 2.73 1.24
CA GLU A 46 12.34 2.75 2.45
C GLU A 46 13.45 3.80 2.29
N THR A 47 13.13 5.10 2.38
CA THR A 47 14.12 6.14 2.76
C THR A 47 13.44 7.45 3.18
N LEU A 48 12.94 7.51 4.42
CA LEU A 48 13.27 8.56 5.39
C LEU A 48 12.49 8.26 6.67
N SER A 49 13.09 7.42 7.50
CA SER A 49 12.93 7.58 8.95
C SER A 49 13.63 8.90 9.30
N GLU A 50 12.96 10.03 9.09
CA GLU A 50 13.38 11.31 9.68
C GLU A 50 12.74 11.38 11.06
N THR A 51 13.37 10.66 12.00
CA THR A 51 13.23 10.92 13.42
C THR A 51 14.34 11.89 13.80
N ALA A 52 13.98 13.18 13.89
CA ALA A 52 14.79 14.25 14.47
C ALA A 52 14.01 14.89 15.62
#